data_AF-A0A094SIY6-F1
#
_entry.id   AF-A0A094SIY6-F1
#
_cell.length_a   1.000
_cell.length_b   1.000
_cell.length_c   1.000
_cell.angle_alpha   90.00
_cell.angle_beta   90.00
_cell.angle_gamma   90.00
#
_symmetry.space_group_name_H-M   'P 1'
#
loop_
_entity.id
_entity.type
_entity.pdbx_description
1 polymer ?
#
loop_
_entity_poly.entity_id
_entity_poly.type
_entity_poly.pdbx_seq_one_letter_code
_entity_poly.pdbx_strand_id
1 'polypeptide(L)' 'AHSEHEYFGKLRTPASPVNVGPKRQTYQRAPKRGEHTISVLKELLDLTDEQIKALEATGAFGEAK' A
#
# COMPACT_ATOMS: atom_id res chain seq x y z
N ALA A 1 -2.49 8.93 -16.58
CA ALA A 1 -3.29 7.88 -15.92
C ALA A 1 -4.37 8.52 -15.07
N HIS A 2 -5.53 7.89 -14.94
CA HIS A 2 -6.60 8.36 -14.06
C HIS A 2 -6.73 7.40 -12.88
N SER A 3 -6.85 7.92 -11.67
CA SER A 3 -7.13 7.14 -10.47
C SER A 3 -8.13 7.89 -9.60
N GLU A 4 -8.90 7.13 -8.81
CA GLU A 4 -9.83 7.69 -7.83
C GLU A 4 -9.20 7.67 -6.45
N HIS A 5 -9.27 8.80 -5.76
CA HIS A 5 -8.79 8.97 -4.40
C HIS A 5 -9.93 9.48 -3.52
N GLU A 6 -10.17 8.86 -2.37
CA GLU A 6 -11.28 9.24 -1.46
C GLU A 6 -11.28 10.72 -1.09
N TYR A 7 -10.11 11.29 -0.77
CA TYR A 7 -10.01 12.69 -0.35
C TYR A 7 -9.91 13.69 -1.51
N PHE A 8 -9.30 13.31 -2.64
CA PHE A 8 -8.95 14.24 -3.72
C PHE A 8 -9.81 14.05 -4.98
N GLY A 9 -10.74 13.09 -4.97
CA GLY A 9 -11.57 12.75 -6.12
C GLY A 9 -10.76 12.17 -7.28
N LYS A 10 -11.08 12.60 -8.50
CA LYS A 10 -10.46 12.09 -9.73
C LYS A 10 -9.12 12.78 -9.98
N LEU A 11 -8.04 12.01 -9.91
CA LEU A 11 -6.69 12.50 -10.12
C LEU A 11 -6.18 12.15 -11.51
N ARG A 12 -5.42 13.08 -12.12
CA ARG A 12 -4.67 12.86 -13.36
C ARG A 12 -3.19 12.84 -13.04
N THR A 13 -2.56 11.68 -13.19
CA THR A 13 -1.12 11.49 -12.94
C THR A 13 -0.35 11.32 -14.26
N PRO A 14 0.89 11.83 -14.36
CA PRO A 14 1.78 11.48 -15.46
C PRO A 14 1.93 9.97 -15.55
N ALA A 15 1.82 9.42 -16.75
CA ALA A 15 2.12 8.01 -16.98
C ALA A 15 3.65 7.80 -17.06
N SER A 16 4.09 6.53 -17.16
CA SER A 16 5.48 6.21 -17.43
C SER A 16 5.99 7.01 -18.65
N PRO A 17 7.15 7.69 -18.54
CA PRO A 17 7.72 8.46 -19.65
C PRO A 17 8.25 7.55 -20.77
N VAL A 18 8.44 6.25 -20.49
CA VAL A 18 8.95 5.26 -21.43
C VAL A 18 7.92 4.16 -21.66
N ASN A 19 7.77 3.74 -22.92
CA ASN A 19 6.92 2.63 -23.32
C ASN A 19 7.78 1.36 -23.47
N VAL A 20 7.85 0.56 -22.41
CA VAL A 20 8.60 -0.71 -22.41
C VAL A 20 7.66 -1.84 -21.99
N GLY A 21 7.59 -2.89 -22.82
CA GLY A 21 6.76 -4.07 -22.55
C GLY A 21 5.25 -3.83 -22.71
N PRO A 22 4.42 -4.78 -22.26
CA PRO A 22 2.97 -4.67 -22.34
C PRO A 22 2.47 -3.45 -21.53
N LYS A 23 1.59 -2.67 -22.16
CA LYS A 23 1.05 -1.45 -21.56
C LYS A 23 0.26 -1.77 -20.30
N ARG A 24 0.64 -1.17 -19.17
CA ARG A 24 -0.14 -1.25 -17.92
C ARG A 24 -1.49 -0.56 -18.13
N GLN A 25 -2.57 -1.33 -18.01
CA GLN A 25 -3.94 -0.82 -18.19
C GLN A 25 -4.57 -0.37 -16.86
N THR A 26 -4.14 -0.96 -15.74
CA THR A 26 -4.66 -0.69 -14.41
C THR A 26 -3.77 0.28 -13.66
N TYR A 27 -4.34 1.44 -13.33
CA TYR A 27 -3.75 2.46 -12.48
C TYR A 27 -4.54 2.53 -11.18
N GLN A 28 -3.84 2.33 -10.07
CA GLN A 28 -4.44 2.43 -8.74
C GLN A 28 -3.94 3.69 -8.05
N ARG A 29 -4.71 4.17 -7.07
CA ARG A 29 -4.29 5.28 -6.22
C ARG A 29 -3.05 4.90 -5.41
N ALA A 30 -2.33 5.91 -4.93
CA ALA A 30 -1.30 5.68 -3.93
C ALA A 30 -1.93 5.07 -2.66
N PRO A 31 -1.28 4.08 -2.03
CA PRO A 31 -1.79 3.47 -0.80
C PRO A 31 -1.77 4.47 0.36
N LYS A 32 -2.67 4.28 1.32
CA LYS A 32 -2.64 5.03 2.59
C LYS A 32 -1.49 4.54 3.47
N ARG A 33 -1.10 5.38 4.45
CA ARG A 33 -0.15 4.98 5.50
C ARG A 33 -0.68 3.73 6.23
N GLY A 34 0.07 2.64 6.19
CA GLY A 34 -0.26 1.39 6.86
C GLY A 34 -1.26 0.47 6.14
N GLU A 35 -1.73 0.82 4.93
CA GLU A 35 -2.81 0.09 4.24
C GLU A 35 -2.48 -1.39 3.98
N HIS A 36 -1.21 -1.71 3.72
CA HIS A 36 -0.75 -3.05 3.37
C HIS A 36 0.23 -3.63 4.39
N THR A 37 0.35 -3.05 5.58
CA THR A 37 1.33 -3.51 6.59
C THR A 37 1.08 -4.97 6.99
N ILE A 38 -0.17 -5.32 7.31
CA ILE A 38 -0.53 -6.68 7.72
C ILE A 38 -0.36 -7.68 6.58
N SER A 39 -0.82 -7.34 5.37
CA SER A 39 -0.71 -8.25 4.22
C SER A 39 0.76 -8.52 3.87
N VAL A 40 1.63 -7.52 3.91
CA VAL A 40 3.08 -7.70 3.68
C VAL A 40 3.71 -8.57 4.78
N LEU A 41 3.40 -8.33 6.05
CA LEU A 41 3.95 -9.12 7.16
C LEU A 41 3.53 -10.59 7.10
N LYS A 42 2.31 -10.87 6.63
CA LYS A 42 1.81 -12.25 6.46
C LYS A 42 2.31 -12.91 5.18
N GLU A 43 2.22 -12.22 4.04
CA GLU A 43 2.43 -12.83 2.72
C GLU A 43 3.90 -12.86 2.29
N LEU A 44 4.73 -11.93 2.77
CA LEU A 44 6.16 -11.88 2.42
C LEU A 44 7.07 -12.36 3.55
N LEU A 45 6.65 -12.24 4.81
CA LEU A 45 7.46 -12.56 5.98
C LEU A 45 6.90 -13.72 6.81
N ASP A 46 5.77 -14.31 6.40
CA ASP A 46 5.10 -15.44 7.06
C ASP A 46 4.87 -15.25 8.58
N LEU A 47 4.69 -14.01 9.03
CA LEU A 47 4.45 -13.70 10.43
C LEU A 47 3.03 -14.10 10.84
N THR A 48 2.92 -14.68 12.03
CA THR A 48 1.63 -15.05 12.61
C THR A 48 0.91 -13.81 13.18
N ASP A 49 -0.41 -13.91 13.31
CA ASP A 49 -1.23 -12.86 13.92
C ASP A 49 -0.76 -12.47 15.33
N GLU A 50 -0.23 -13.43 16.09
CA GLU A 50 0.30 -13.21 17.44
C GLU A 50 1.58 -12.37 17.42
N GLN A 51 2.49 -12.64 16.47
CA GLN A 51 3.73 -11.88 16.30
C GLN A 51 3.43 -10.45 15.81
N ILE A 52 2.47 -10.30 14.90
CA ILE A 52 2.06 -8.98 14.40
C ILE A 52 1.46 -8.15 15.55
N LYS A 53 0.61 -8.73 16.40
CA LYS A 53 0.08 -8.04 17.59
C LYS A 53 1.16 -7.63 18.58
N ALA A 54 2.18 -8.47 18.79
CA ALA A 54 3.30 -8.13 19.65
C ALA A 54 4.09 -6.93 19.10
N LEU A 55 4.27 -6.85 17.78
CA LEU A 55 4.93 -5.72 17.10
C LEU A 55 4.05 -4.45 17.11
N GLU A 56 2.73 -4.58 17.01
CA GLU A 56 1.81 -3.46 17.19
C GLU A 56 1.90 -2.89 18.62
N ALA A 57 1.95 -3.76 19.63
CA ALA A 57 2.04 -3.36 21.04
C ALA A 57 3.34 -2.62 21.39
N THR A 58 4.43 -2.85 20.65
CA THR A 58 5.70 -2.14 20.84
C THR A 58 5.76 -0.80 20.08
N GLY A 59 4.72 -0.45 19.32
CA GLY A 59 4.71 0.74 18.48
C GLY A 59 5.54 0.62 17.20
N ALA A 60 5.80 -0.61 16.72
CA ALA A 60 6.63 -0.82 15.53
C ALA A 60 6.03 -0.22 14.24
N PHE A 61 4.71 0.00 14.19
CA PHE A 61 3.99 0.50 13.00
C PHE A 61 3.35 1.88 13.19
N GLY A 62 3.64 2.58 14.29
CA GLY A 62 3.02 3.86 14.65
C GLY A 62 3.01 4.10 16.16
N GLU A 63 2.13 4.98 16.65
CA GLU A 63 1.91 5.09 18.09
C GLU A 63 1.49 3.73 18.66
N ALA A 64 2.11 3.34 19.78
CA ALA A 64 1.75 2.14 20.52
C ALA A 64 0.27 2.28 20.94
N LYS A 65 -0.52 1.26 20.59
CA LYS A 65 -1.93 1.17 20.97
C LYS A 65 -2.11 0.68 22.38
#